data_AF-A0A0M3KDE6-F1
#
_entry.id   AF-A0A0M3KDE6-F1
#
_cell.length_a   1.000
_cell.length_b   1.000
_cell.length_c   1.000
_cell.angle_alpha   90.00
_cell.angle_beta   90.00
_cell.angle_gamma   90.00
#
_symmetry.space_group_name_H-M   'P 1'
#
loop_
_entity.id
_entity.type
_entity.pdbx_description
1 polymer ?
#
loop_
_entity_poly.entity_id
_entity_poly.type
_entity_poly.pdbx_seq_one_letter_code
_entity_poly.pdbx_strand_id
1 'polypeptide(L)'
;MVLARRVFGESYLVTVDLIPRNVLQANNFDLNDFNLQNEYYTYLSMCQNDTGINVYALYQRECDKDNQVALARWGVFEVETFKNYSAEVQAYAAGVAEGILSRELIYYHFRNTIEDMCKGYRAYCKKLYQYVSENLNWIKKTVAQKPKSDLYWRQVKLLLHIL
;
A
#
# COMPACT_ATOMS: atom_id res chain seq x y z
N MET A 1 -4.51 9.59 10.51
CA MET A 1 -4.48 8.71 9.33
C MET A 1 -5.86 8.76 8.70
N VAL A 2 -6.02 9.54 7.64
CA VAL A 2 -7.27 9.58 6.86
C VAL A 2 -6.97 8.80 5.59
N LEU A 3 -7.65 7.67 5.41
CA LEU A 3 -7.58 6.84 4.20
C LEU A 3 -8.62 7.37 3.21
N ALA A 4 -8.22 8.17 2.22
CA ALA A 4 -9.12 8.64 1.18
C ALA A 4 -8.95 7.74 -0.06
N ARG A 5 -9.86 6.77 -0.20
CA ARG A 5 -9.88 5.88 -1.36
C ARG A 5 -10.62 6.55 -2.51
N ARG A 6 -9.92 6.94 -3.58
CA ARG A 6 -10.56 7.47 -4.80
C ARG A 6 -10.33 6.49 -5.96
N VAL A 7 -11.36 5.69 -6.28
CA VAL A 7 -11.30 4.77 -7.42
C VAL A 7 -11.64 5.54 -8.70
N PHE A 8 -10.67 5.72 -9.61
CA PHE A 8 -10.90 6.29 -10.94
C PHE A 8 -10.91 5.16 -11.99
N GLY A 9 -12.08 4.57 -12.24
CA GLY A 9 -12.25 3.51 -13.24
C GLY A 9 -11.53 2.21 -12.87
N GLU A 10 -10.77 1.63 -13.82
CA GLU A 10 -9.95 0.41 -13.62
C GLU A 10 -8.55 0.68 -13.01
N SER A 11 -8.23 1.95 -12.71
CA SER A 11 -7.03 2.34 -11.95
C SER A 11 -7.36 2.52 -10.47
N TYR A 12 -6.51 1.99 -9.59
CA TYR A 12 -6.61 2.19 -8.16
C TYR A 12 -5.67 3.32 -7.73
N LEU A 13 -6.22 4.48 -7.40
CA LEU A 13 -5.49 5.53 -6.70
C LEU A 13 -5.76 5.37 -5.20
N VAL A 14 -4.72 5.04 -4.45
CA VAL A 14 -4.77 5.03 -2.98
C VAL A 14 -3.95 6.22 -2.50
N THR A 15 -4.64 7.25 -2.02
CA THR A 15 -4.02 8.42 -1.42
C THR A 15 -4.17 8.32 0.09
N VAL A 16 -3.04 8.26 0.79
CA VAL A 16 -2.96 8.37 2.24
C VAL A 16 -2.12 9.60 2.56
N ASP A 17 -2.76 10.66 3.04
CA ASP A 17 -2.01 11.86 3.44
C ASP A 17 -1.23 11.55 4.73
N LEU A 18 0.05 11.22 4.58
CA LEU A 18 1.02 11.13 5.65
C LEU A 18 1.97 12.31 5.50
N ILE A 19 1.65 13.42 6.18
CA ILE A 19 2.52 14.60 6.22
C ILE A 19 3.73 14.29 7.13
N PRO A 20 4.96 14.20 6.61
CA PRO A 20 6.14 14.04 7.45
C PRO A 20 6.37 15.30 8.26
N ARG A 21 6.88 15.15 9.49
CA ARG A 21 7.26 16.28 10.36
C ARG A 21 8.25 17.25 9.71
N ASN A 22 9.04 16.78 8.74
CA ASN A 22 10.06 17.56 8.05
C ASN A 22 9.43 18.54 7.05
N VAL A 23 8.27 18.19 6.48
CA VAL A 23 7.51 19.05 5.55
C VAL A 23 6.75 20.15 6.30
N LEU A 24 6.37 19.90 7.57
CA LEU A 24 5.78 20.92 8.44
C LEU A 24 6.75 22.04 8.85
N GLN A 25 8.05 21.89 8.58
CA GLN A 25 9.07 22.92 8.86
C GLN A 25 9.39 23.81 7.65
N ALA A 26 8.83 23.51 6.47
CA ALA A 26 8.98 24.35 5.29
C ALA A 26 7.97 25.50 5.34
N ASN A 27 8.38 26.64 5.89
CA ASN A 27 7.53 27.82 6.14
C ASN A 27 7.06 28.59 4.89
N ASN A 28 7.14 28.05 3.67
CA ASN A 28 6.62 28.70 2.46
C ASN A 28 6.31 27.64 1.39
N PHE A 29 5.04 27.21 1.32
CA PHE A 29 4.56 26.30 0.30
C PHE A 29 3.86 27.12 -0.80
N ASP A 30 4.61 27.55 -1.81
CA ASP A 30 4.04 28.19 -2.99
C ASP A 30 3.61 27.09 -3.98
N LEU A 31 2.31 26.95 -4.21
CA LEU A 31 1.69 25.85 -4.97
C LEU A 31 1.98 25.87 -6.48
N ASN A 32 2.71 26.87 -6.98
CA ASN A 32 2.87 27.15 -8.41
C ASN A 32 4.23 26.76 -9.01
N ASP A 33 5.17 26.23 -8.23
CA ASP A 33 6.47 25.80 -8.76
C ASP A 33 6.57 24.28 -8.91
N PHE A 34 6.23 23.79 -10.11
CA PHE A 34 6.24 22.37 -10.46
C PHE A 34 7.65 21.75 -10.46
N ASN A 35 8.71 22.57 -10.57
CA ASN A 35 10.10 22.10 -10.58
C ASN A 35 10.68 21.95 -9.18
N LEU A 36 10.29 22.80 -8.23
CA LEU A 36 10.72 22.70 -6.82
C LEU A 36 10.06 21.55 -6.05
N GLN A 37 8.88 21.07 -6.49
CA GLN A 37 8.21 19.94 -5.84
C GLN A 37 9.02 18.63 -5.97
N ASN A 38 9.62 18.35 -7.12
CA ASN A 38 10.35 17.09 -7.33
C ASN A 38 11.66 16.97 -6.51
N GLU A 39 12.17 18.05 -5.90
CA GLU A 39 13.40 18.00 -5.08
C GLU A 39 13.15 17.47 -3.66
N TYR A 40 11.92 17.52 -3.15
CA TYR A 40 11.60 17.11 -1.77
C TYR A 40 10.86 15.78 -1.66
N TYR A 41 10.17 15.34 -2.71
CA TYR A 41 9.48 14.04 -2.70
C TYR A 41 10.46 12.91 -3.05
N THR A 42 10.69 12.01 -2.09
CA THR A 42 11.30 10.73 -2.43
C THR A 42 10.24 9.89 -3.13
N TYR A 43 10.53 9.38 -4.33
CA TYR A 43 9.60 8.52 -5.06
C TYR A 43 10.17 7.13 -5.31
N LEU A 44 9.27 6.15 -5.38
CA LEU A 44 9.55 4.73 -5.57
C LEU A 44 8.67 4.20 -6.70
N SER A 45 9.30 3.58 -7.68
CA SER A 45 8.60 2.97 -8.81
C SER A 45 8.63 1.45 -8.66
N MET A 46 7.45 0.81 -8.77
CA MET A 46 7.32 -0.64 -8.87
C MET A 46 7.28 -1.03 -10.34
N CYS A 47 8.21 -1.87 -10.76
CA CYS A 47 8.34 -2.34 -12.13
C CYS A 47 8.07 -3.85 -12.21
N GLN A 48 7.54 -4.34 -13.32
CA GLN A 48 7.34 -5.76 -13.57
C GLN A 48 8.40 -6.32 -14.51
N ASN A 49 8.96 -7.49 -14.19
CA ASN A 49 9.99 -8.12 -15.02
C ASN A 49 9.41 -9.06 -16.10
N ASP A 50 8.36 -9.82 -15.74
CA ASP A 50 7.75 -10.88 -16.57
C ASP A 50 6.22 -10.86 -16.47
N THR A 51 5.52 -11.64 -17.30
CA THR A 51 4.06 -11.85 -17.17
C THR A 51 3.73 -12.59 -15.86
N GLY A 52 3.43 -11.86 -14.78
CA GLY A 52 3.15 -12.46 -13.46
C GLY A 52 3.07 -11.46 -12.30
N ILE A 53 3.19 -11.93 -11.05
CA ILE A 53 3.17 -11.06 -9.85
C ILE A 53 4.57 -10.53 -9.48
N ASN A 54 5.62 -10.99 -10.18
CA ASN A 54 7.01 -10.62 -9.88
C ASN A 54 7.26 -9.14 -10.22
N VAL A 55 7.39 -8.32 -9.17
CA VAL A 55 7.71 -6.89 -9.25
C VAL A 55 9.01 -6.56 -8.53
N TYR A 56 9.71 -5.52 -8.97
CA TYR A 56 10.91 -4.98 -8.35
C TYR A 56 10.81 -3.48 -8.14
N ALA A 57 11.62 -2.95 -7.22
CA ALA A 57 11.54 -1.56 -6.78
C ALA A 57 12.73 -0.73 -7.29
N LEU A 58 12.45 0.46 -7.83
CA LEU A 58 13.44 1.46 -8.20
C LEU A 58 13.25 2.74 -7.38
N TYR A 59 14.34 3.19 -6.73
CA TYR A 59 14.35 4.43 -5.95
C TYR A 59 14.77 5.62 -6.81
N GLN A 60 14.03 6.73 -6.71
CA GLN A 60 14.33 7.99 -7.41
C GLN A 60 14.54 7.82 -8.93
N ARG A 61 13.90 6.80 -9.51
CA ARG A 61 13.91 6.50 -10.95
C ARG A 61 12.57 5.93 -11.37
N GLU A 62 12.15 6.27 -12.57
CA GLU A 62 10.96 5.68 -13.20
C GLU A 62 11.35 4.38 -13.91
N CYS A 63 10.38 3.47 -14.03
CA CYS A 63 10.55 2.32 -14.91
C CYS A 63 10.36 2.77 -16.37
N ASP A 64 10.60 1.88 -17.32
CA ASP A 64 10.15 2.14 -18.69
C ASP A 64 8.61 2.21 -18.71
N LYS A 65 8.05 3.00 -19.63
CA LYS A 65 6.59 3.23 -19.71
C LYS A 65 5.77 1.94 -19.73
N ASP A 66 6.34 0.88 -20.31
CA ASP A 66 5.65 -0.38 -20.54
C ASP A 66 5.76 -1.37 -19.38
N ASN A 67 6.63 -1.13 -18.39
CA ASN A 67 6.85 -2.03 -17.25
C ASN A 67 6.53 -1.41 -15.87
N GLN A 68 6.12 -0.14 -15.83
CA GLN A 68 5.75 0.54 -14.57
C GLN A 68 4.36 0.13 -14.08
N VAL A 69 4.29 -0.51 -12.91
CA VAL A 69 3.04 -0.99 -12.28
C VAL A 69 2.49 0.01 -11.27
N ALA A 70 3.36 0.62 -10.47
CA ALA A 70 2.97 1.62 -9.50
C ALA A 70 4.05 2.70 -9.31
N LEU A 71 3.63 3.93 -9.00
CA LEU A 71 4.50 5.03 -8.58
C LEU A 71 4.05 5.49 -7.20
N ALA A 72 4.99 5.63 -6.27
CA ALA A 72 4.71 6.07 -4.93
C ALA A 72 5.59 7.26 -4.51
N ARG A 73 5.05 8.25 -3.80
CA ARG A 73 5.75 9.49 -3.38
C ARG A 73 5.74 9.66 -1.85
N TRP A 74 6.78 10.27 -1.26
CA TRP A 74 6.95 10.53 0.18
C TRP A 74 6.89 12.01 0.53
N GLY A 75 5.99 12.39 1.45
CA GLY A 75 5.63 13.78 1.76
C GLY A 75 4.11 13.94 1.87
N VAL A 76 3.44 13.15 1.03
CA VAL A 76 2.04 12.73 1.00
C VAL A 76 2.13 11.32 0.41
N PHE A 77 1.57 10.30 1.06
CA PHE A 77 1.68 8.94 0.54
C PHE A 77 0.63 8.74 -0.56
N GLU A 78 1.07 8.87 -1.80
CA GLU A 78 0.23 8.64 -2.98
C GLU A 78 0.78 7.46 -3.73
N VAL A 79 -0.09 6.49 -4.06
CA VAL A 79 0.23 5.37 -4.94
C VAL A 79 -0.68 5.41 -6.15
N GLU A 80 -0.07 5.61 -7.31
CA GLU A 80 -0.73 5.53 -8.60
C GLU A 80 -0.51 4.16 -9.22
N THR A 81 -1.55 3.52 -9.73
CA THR A 81 -1.45 2.22 -10.44
C THR A 81 -1.92 2.35 -11.89
N PHE A 82 -1.25 1.62 -12.79
CA PHE A 82 -1.46 1.75 -14.23
C PHE A 82 -2.37 0.64 -14.81
N LYS A 83 -3.25 1.01 -15.74
CA LYS A 83 -4.33 0.13 -16.28
C LYS A 83 -3.82 -1.06 -17.09
N ASN A 84 -2.56 -1.06 -17.51
CA ASN A 84 -2.01 -2.10 -18.38
C ASN A 84 -1.82 -3.45 -17.65
N TYR A 85 -2.00 -3.48 -16.32
CA TYR A 85 -1.83 -4.67 -15.48
C TYR A 85 -3.14 -5.14 -14.88
N SER A 86 -3.21 -6.42 -14.51
CA SER A 86 -4.38 -6.95 -13.80
C SER A 86 -4.55 -6.25 -12.44
N ALA A 87 -5.80 -6.11 -11.99
CA ALA A 87 -6.11 -5.50 -10.70
C ALA A 87 -5.40 -6.18 -9.51
N GLU A 88 -5.12 -7.48 -9.61
CA GLU A 88 -4.39 -8.25 -8.58
C GLU A 88 -2.90 -7.85 -8.52
N VAL A 89 -2.26 -7.65 -9.68
CA VAL A 89 -0.87 -7.18 -9.76
C VAL A 89 -0.76 -5.73 -9.30
N GLN A 90 -1.71 -4.87 -9.69
CA GLN A 90 -1.77 -3.49 -9.23
C GLN A 90 -1.92 -3.42 -7.70
N ALA A 91 -2.83 -4.21 -7.13
CA ALA A 91 -3.04 -4.29 -5.68
C ALA A 91 -1.78 -4.75 -4.94
N TYR A 92 -1.12 -5.81 -5.44
CA TYR A 92 0.12 -6.31 -4.86
C TYR A 92 1.25 -5.29 -4.93
N ALA A 93 1.48 -4.67 -6.09
CA ALA A 93 2.50 -3.65 -6.28
C ALA A 93 2.26 -2.43 -5.37
N ALA A 94 1.00 -2.01 -5.21
CA ALA A 94 0.65 -0.93 -4.30
C ALA A 94 0.99 -1.26 -2.84
N GLY A 95 0.68 -2.47 -2.37
CA GLY A 95 1.02 -2.94 -1.02
C GLY A 95 2.54 -3.03 -0.79
N VAL A 96 3.28 -3.55 -1.78
CA VAL A 96 4.75 -3.59 -1.73
C VAL A 96 5.35 -2.18 -1.69
N ALA A 97 4.85 -1.28 -2.55
CA ALA A 97 5.28 0.11 -2.56
C ALA A 97 5.03 0.75 -1.19
N GLU A 98 3.83 0.57 -0.61
CA GLU A 98 3.48 1.05 0.73
C GLU A 98 4.43 0.53 1.80
N GLY A 99 4.66 -0.79 1.85
CA GLY A 99 5.49 -1.42 2.87
C GLY A 99 6.96 -0.98 2.80
N ILE A 100 7.51 -0.83 1.59
CA ILE A 100 8.89 -0.37 1.39
C ILE A 100 9.03 1.08 1.86
N LEU A 101 8.10 1.91 1.39
CA LEU A 101 8.13 3.33 1.66
C LEU A 101 7.93 3.61 3.14
N SER A 102 6.91 3.02 3.75
CA SER A 102 6.46 3.36 5.11
C SER A 102 7.08 2.47 6.19
N ARG A 103 8.10 1.68 5.86
CA ARG A 103 8.76 0.72 6.75
C ARG A 103 9.08 1.28 8.13
N GLU A 104 9.71 2.45 8.19
CA GLU A 104 10.10 3.09 9.45
C GLU A 104 8.87 3.58 10.25
N LEU A 105 7.87 4.14 9.56
CA LEU A 105 6.62 4.56 10.20
C LEU A 105 5.84 3.37 10.75
N ILE A 106 5.73 2.27 9.99
CA ILE A 106 5.10 1.02 10.43
C ILE A 106 5.82 0.49 11.66
N TYR A 107 7.17 0.46 11.63
CA TYR A 107 7.97 0.03 12.77
C TYR A 107 7.67 0.87 14.02
N TYR A 108 7.75 2.20 13.94
CA TYR A 108 7.46 3.05 15.09
C TYR A 108 6.00 2.97 15.53
N HIS A 109 5.05 2.86 14.60
CA HIS A 109 3.65 2.69 14.92
C HIS A 109 3.43 1.39 15.71
N PHE A 110 4.01 0.27 15.25
CA PHE A 110 3.96 -1.01 15.95
C PHE A 110 4.51 -0.89 17.38
N ARG A 111 5.71 -0.33 17.52
CA ARG A 111 6.38 -0.11 18.81
C ARG A 111 5.54 0.74 19.77
N ASN A 112 4.90 1.79 19.26
CA ASN A 112 4.18 2.74 20.09
C ASN A 112 2.77 2.29 20.48
N THR A 113 2.12 1.42 19.70
CA THR A 113 0.69 1.09 19.91
C THR A 113 0.43 -0.35 20.32
N ILE A 114 1.13 -1.31 19.70
CA ILE A 114 0.74 -2.73 19.78
C ILE A 114 1.84 -3.66 20.30
N GLU A 115 3.10 -3.20 20.39
CA GLU A 115 4.24 -4.00 20.88
C GLU A 115 3.95 -4.65 22.24
N ASP A 116 3.30 -3.90 23.13
CA ASP A 116 3.06 -4.35 24.51
C ASP A 116 1.73 -5.09 24.70
N MET A 117 0.89 -5.19 23.66
CA MET A 117 -0.47 -5.75 23.75
C MET A 117 -0.51 -7.16 24.33
N CYS A 118 0.51 -7.97 24.04
CA CYS A 118 0.59 -9.37 24.48
C CYS A 118 1.52 -9.60 25.68
N LYS A 119 2.10 -8.56 26.26
CA LYS A 119 2.91 -8.68 27.48
C LYS A 119 1.98 -8.95 28.67
N GLY A 120 2.20 -10.05 29.39
CA GLY A 120 1.35 -10.45 30.53
C GLY A 120 0.04 -11.17 30.18
N TYR A 121 -0.44 -11.10 28.94
CA TYR A 121 -1.74 -11.65 28.52
C TYR A 121 -1.63 -12.83 27.54
N ARG A 122 -0.68 -13.76 27.76
CA ARG A 122 -0.37 -14.86 26.83
C ARG A 122 -1.57 -15.75 26.48
N ALA A 123 -2.43 -16.07 27.45
CA ALA A 123 -3.59 -16.93 27.21
C ALA A 123 -4.64 -16.25 26.33
N TYR A 124 -4.86 -14.95 26.51
CA TYR A 124 -5.74 -14.15 25.66
C TYR A 124 -5.16 -14.03 24.25
N CYS A 125 -3.88 -13.67 24.13
CA CYS A 125 -3.24 -13.52 22.82
C CYS A 125 -3.20 -14.83 22.03
N LYS A 126 -3.06 -15.99 22.70
CA LYS A 126 -3.18 -17.29 22.02
C LYS A 126 -4.56 -17.48 21.38
N LYS A 127 -5.64 -17.16 22.12
CA LYS A 127 -7.01 -17.25 21.61
C LYS A 127 -7.25 -16.24 20.48
N LEU A 128 -6.78 -15.00 20.65
CA LEU A 128 -6.89 -13.96 19.62
C LEU A 128 -6.18 -14.38 18.34
N TYR A 129 -4.94 -14.87 18.45
CA TYR A 129 -4.16 -15.34 17.30
C TYR A 129 -4.86 -16.48 16.56
N GLN A 130 -5.39 -17.45 17.32
CA GLN A 130 -6.18 -18.55 16.74
C GLN A 130 -7.40 -18.02 15.99
N TYR A 131 -8.20 -17.14 16.61
CA TYR A 131 -9.38 -16.56 15.99
C TYR A 131 -9.06 -15.78 14.71
N VAL A 132 -8.05 -14.90 14.74
CA VAL A 132 -7.65 -14.10 13.56
C VAL A 132 -7.13 -15.01 12.44
N SER A 133 -6.36 -16.05 12.79
CA SER A 133 -5.83 -17.01 11.81
C SER A 133 -6.93 -17.85 11.17
N GLU A 134 -7.88 -18.35 11.96
CA GLU A 134 -9.04 -19.11 11.47
C GLU A 134 -9.92 -18.26 10.57
N ASN A 135 -10.20 -17.01 10.97
CA ASN A 135 -10.96 -16.06 10.15
C ASN A 135 -10.24 -15.76 8.84
N LEU A 136 -8.94 -15.48 8.86
CA LEU A 136 -8.17 -15.22 7.65
C LEU A 136 -8.18 -16.44 6.70
N ASN A 137 -8.04 -17.65 7.24
CA ASN A 137 -8.13 -18.88 6.46
C ASN A 137 -9.52 -19.08 5.86
N TRP A 138 -10.58 -18.76 6.60
CA TRP A 138 -11.95 -18.80 6.10
C TRP A 138 -12.16 -17.79 4.97
N ILE A 139 -11.70 -16.55 5.12
CA ILE A 139 -11.78 -15.52 4.07
C ILE A 139 -11.03 -15.99 2.81
N LYS A 140 -9.79 -16.47 2.94
CA LYS A 140 -8.98 -16.96 1.81
C LYS A 140 -9.68 -18.10 1.05
N LYS A 141 -10.25 -19.08 1.77
CA LYS A 141 -11.01 -20.19 1.17
C LYS A 141 -12.27 -19.69 0.48
N THR A 142 -13.01 -18.79 1.12
CA THR A 142 -14.27 -18.27 0.58
C THR A 142 -14.03 -17.46 -0.70
N VAL A 143 -13.02 -16.58 -0.70
CA VAL A 143 -12.62 -15.82 -1.89
C VAL A 143 -12.25 -16.73 -3.06
N ALA A 144 -11.57 -17.85 -2.81
CA ALA A 144 -11.21 -18.81 -3.85
C ALA A 144 -12.41 -19.55 -4.46
N GLN A 145 -13.50 -19.72 -3.71
CA GLN A 145 -14.70 -20.43 -4.13
C GLN A 145 -15.74 -19.52 -4.79
N LYS A 146 -15.71 -18.21 -4.51
CA LYS A 146 -16.71 -17.26 -4.99
C LYS A 146 -16.44 -16.87 -6.45
N PRO A 147 -17.50 -16.67 -7.26
CA PRO A 147 -17.36 -16.33 -8.66
C PRO A 147 -16.75 -14.94 -8.83
N LYS A 148 -15.97 -14.74 -9.89
CA LYS A 148 -15.34 -13.44 -10.21
C LYS A 148 -16.36 -12.31 -10.47
N SER A 149 -17.60 -12.66 -10.79
CA SER A 149 -18.71 -11.71 -10.98
C SER A 149 -19.24 -11.12 -9.66
N ASP A 150 -18.95 -11.75 -8.52
CA ASP A 150 -19.35 -11.23 -7.22
C ASP A 150 -18.50 -10.02 -6.83
N LEU A 151 -19.10 -8.83 -6.91
CA LEU A 151 -18.42 -7.56 -6.68
C LEU A 151 -17.83 -7.46 -5.26
N TYR A 152 -18.51 -8.02 -4.26
CA TYR A 152 -18.06 -7.98 -2.87
C TYR A 152 -16.81 -8.84 -2.70
N TRP A 153 -16.87 -10.12 -3.08
CA TRP A 153 -15.75 -11.03 -2.92
C TRP A 153 -14.57 -10.68 -3.83
N ARG A 154 -14.82 -10.04 -4.98
CA ARG A 154 -13.77 -9.44 -5.80
C ARG A 154 -13.01 -8.35 -5.03
N GLN A 155 -13.70 -7.46 -4.33
CA GLN A 155 -13.06 -6.40 -3.55
C GLN A 155 -12.28 -6.96 -2.35
N VAL A 156 -12.82 -7.99 -1.68
CA VAL A 156 -12.12 -8.70 -0.60
C VAL A 156 -10.85 -9.37 -1.13
N LYS A 157 -10.91 -9.98 -2.33
CA LYS A 157 -9.74 -10.56 -2.99
C LYS A 157 -8.64 -9.53 -3.20
N LEU A 158 -8.97 -8.34 -3.70
CA LEU A 158 -8.00 -7.27 -3.93
C LEU A 158 -7.37 -6.79 -2.62
N LEU A 159 -8.16 -6.63 -1.55
CA LEU A 159 -7.63 -6.26 -0.23
C LEU A 159 -6.63 -7.29 0.31
N LEU A 160 -6.86 -8.59 0.07
CA LEU A 160 -5.90 -9.64 0.44
C LEU A 160 -4.59 -9.61 -0.36
N HIS A 161 -4.53 -8.93 -1.51
CA HIS A 161 -3.28 -8.77 -2.27
C HIS A 161 -2.47 -7.55 -1.81
N ILE A 162 -3.12 -6.55 -1.23
CA ILE A 162 -2.45 -5.35 -0.69
C ILE A 162 -1.75 -5.67 0.64
N LEU A 163 -2.39 -6.49 1.49
CA LEU A 163 -1.91 -6.90 2.81
C LEU A 163 -0.86 -8.01 2.75
#